data_AF-A0A330GFV5-F1
#
_entry.id   AF-A0A330GFV5-F1
#
_cell.length_a   1.000
_cell.length_b   1.000
_cell.length_c   1.000
_cell.angle_alpha   90.00
_cell.angle_beta   90.00
_cell.angle_gamma   90.00
#
_symmetry.space_group_name_H-M   'P 1'
#
loop_
_entity.id
_entity.type
_entity.pdbx_description
1 polymer ?
#
loop_
_entity_poly.entity_id
_entity_poly.type
_entity_poly.pdbx_seq_one_letter_code
_entity_poly.pdbx_strand_id
1 'polypeptide(L)'
;TPVSISVGANTFTDPVGNDNTASNTDTATVDTVNPTVVVALDRDTFDDHHNTSAVTFTFSEVPSGFDAGDITVTGGLISGLTQDLAGDPSGKTYTATFTASDNSTTPVSISVGANTFTDPVGNDNTASNTDTATVDTVNPTVVVALDRDTFDDHHNTSAVTFTFSEVPSGFDAGDITVTGGLISGLTQDLAGDPSGKTYTATFT
;
A
#
# COMPACT_ATOMS: atom_id res chain seq x y z
N THR A 1 3.55 -15.07 -33.91
CA THR A 1 2.88 -15.91 -34.94
C THR A 1 3.47 -17.31 -34.86
N PRO A 2 2.66 -18.37 -34.96
CA PRO A 2 3.20 -19.73 -34.95
C PRO A 2 4.12 -19.93 -36.16
N VAL A 3 5.18 -20.72 -35.96
CA VAL A 3 6.08 -21.13 -37.04
C VAL A 3 5.56 -22.44 -37.60
N SER A 4 5.67 -22.61 -38.92
CA SER A 4 5.39 -23.89 -39.58
C SER A 4 6.47 -24.24 -40.58
N ILE A 5 6.72 -25.54 -40.72
CA ILE A 5 7.68 -26.09 -41.68
C ILE A 5 6.98 -27.19 -42.46
N SER A 6 7.08 -27.12 -43.79
CA SER A 6 6.60 -28.14 -44.71
C SER A 6 7.36 -28.09 -46.02
N VAL A 7 7.26 -29.16 -46.80
CA VAL A 7 7.81 -29.29 -48.14
C VAL A 7 6.65 -29.39 -49.13
N GLY A 8 6.65 -28.50 -50.12
CA GLY A 8 5.65 -28.50 -51.19
C GLY A 8 5.81 -29.68 -52.16
N ALA A 9 4.73 -30.07 -52.83
CA ALA A 9 4.80 -31.02 -53.94
C ALA A 9 5.57 -30.42 -55.14
N ASN A 10 6.19 -31.28 -55.94
CA ASN A 10 6.91 -30.92 -57.18
C ASN A 10 8.04 -29.89 -56.96
N THR A 11 8.74 -29.96 -55.84
CA THR A 11 9.88 -29.09 -55.50
C THR A 11 11.23 -29.76 -55.74
N PHE A 12 11.27 -31.09 -55.81
CA PHE A 12 12.43 -31.87 -56.22
C PHE A 12 12.01 -33.19 -56.90
N THR A 13 12.97 -33.79 -57.59
CA THR A 13 12.79 -35.07 -58.29
C THR A 13 13.75 -36.15 -57.78
N ASP A 14 13.37 -37.41 -57.93
CA ASP A 14 14.27 -38.54 -57.77
C ASP A 14 15.26 -38.66 -58.97
N PRO A 15 16.24 -39.60 -58.95
CA PRO A 15 17.22 -39.75 -60.04
C PRO A 15 16.65 -40.14 -61.41
N VAL A 16 15.39 -40.61 -61.46
CA VAL A 16 14.71 -40.98 -62.72
C VAL A 16 13.65 -39.95 -63.14
N GLY A 17 13.53 -38.84 -62.40
CA GLY A 17 12.71 -37.68 -62.75
C GLY A 17 11.31 -37.65 -62.17
N ASN A 18 10.97 -38.50 -61.18
CA ASN A 18 9.65 -38.43 -60.53
C ASN A 18 9.61 -37.28 -59.51
N ASP A 19 8.59 -36.41 -59.60
CA ASP A 19 8.35 -35.32 -58.65
C ASP A 19 7.97 -35.83 -57.25
N ASN A 20 8.39 -35.12 -56.20
CA ASN A 20 7.98 -35.40 -54.83
C ASN A 20 6.52 -35.02 -54.56
N THR A 21 5.86 -35.72 -53.64
CA THR A 21 4.59 -35.28 -53.05
C THR A 21 4.83 -34.29 -51.91
N ALA A 22 3.81 -33.51 -51.55
CA ALA A 22 3.88 -32.64 -50.38
C ALA A 22 4.14 -33.45 -49.09
N SER A 23 4.87 -32.87 -48.14
CA SER A 23 5.08 -33.47 -46.81
C SER A 23 3.91 -33.16 -45.86
N ASN A 24 3.99 -33.67 -44.63
CA ASN A 24 3.23 -33.12 -43.51
C ASN A 24 3.68 -31.68 -43.20
N THR A 25 2.86 -30.96 -42.42
CA THR A 25 3.25 -29.68 -41.81
C THR A 25 3.55 -29.92 -40.34
N ASP A 26 4.71 -29.45 -39.88
CA ASP A 26 5.05 -29.36 -38.48
C ASP A 26 4.87 -27.91 -38.00
N THR A 27 4.38 -27.71 -36.78
CA THR A 27 4.08 -26.37 -36.24
C THR A 27 4.61 -26.17 -34.83
N ALA A 28 5.00 -24.94 -34.50
CA ALA A 28 5.41 -24.53 -33.18
C ALA A 28 4.77 -23.18 -32.81
N THR A 29 4.36 -23.02 -31.56
CA THR A 29 3.90 -21.73 -31.02
C THR A 29 5.11 -20.87 -30.68
N VAL A 30 4.97 -19.56 -30.85
CA VAL A 30 5.99 -18.57 -30.47
C VAL A 30 5.33 -17.59 -29.55
N ASP A 31 5.89 -17.48 -28.36
CA ASP A 31 5.60 -16.45 -27.39
C ASP A 31 6.89 -15.73 -27.04
N THR A 32 6.89 -14.42 -27.21
CA THR A 32 8.04 -13.56 -26.92
C THR A 32 7.60 -12.33 -26.12
N VAL A 33 6.36 -12.33 -25.62
CA VAL A 33 5.85 -11.22 -24.82
C VAL A 33 6.15 -11.55 -23.37
N ASN A 34 6.89 -10.66 -22.72
CA ASN A 34 7.14 -10.82 -21.29
C ASN A 34 5.86 -10.46 -20.53
N PRO A 35 5.47 -11.24 -19.50
CA PRO A 35 4.33 -10.89 -18.69
C PRO A 35 4.59 -9.60 -17.89
N THR A 36 3.56 -8.76 -17.76
CA THR A 36 3.57 -7.56 -16.93
C THR A 36 2.63 -7.74 -15.74
N VAL A 37 2.84 -6.94 -14.69
CA VAL A 37 1.93 -6.86 -13.54
C VAL A 37 1.72 -5.40 -13.15
N VAL A 38 0.47 -5.07 -12.83
CA VAL A 38 0.07 -3.79 -12.23
C VAL A 38 -0.29 -4.02 -10.77
N VAL A 39 0.30 -3.24 -9.88
CA VAL A 39 0.02 -3.24 -8.44
C VAL A 39 -0.92 -2.08 -8.13
N ALA A 40 -1.97 -2.34 -7.37
CA ALA A 40 -2.93 -1.33 -6.92
C ALA A 40 -3.28 -1.53 -5.44
N LEU A 41 -2.99 -0.53 -4.61
CA LEU A 41 -3.53 -0.36 -3.27
C LEU A 41 -4.92 0.25 -3.35
N ASP A 42 -5.87 -0.32 -2.63
CA ASP A 42 -7.24 0.24 -2.58
C ASP A 42 -7.34 1.55 -1.79
N ARG A 43 -6.29 1.93 -1.05
CA ARG A 43 -6.24 3.13 -0.21
C ARG A 43 -5.01 3.97 -0.48
N ASP A 44 -5.23 5.28 -0.61
CA ASP A 44 -4.16 6.28 -0.73
C ASP A 44 -3.66 6.79 0.63
N THR A 45 -4.41 6.53 1.71
CA THR A 45 -4.07 6.99 3.07
C THR A 45 -4.40 5.96 4.15
N PHE A 46 -3.54 5.87 5.16
CA PHE A 46 -3.70 5.02 6.34
C PHE A 46 -3.66 5.87 7.61
N ASP A 47 -4.54 5.52 8.55
CA ASP A 47 -4.59 6.05 9.91
C ASP A 47 -4.75 4.88 10.90
N ASP A 48 -4.71 5.16 12.21
CA ASP A 48 -4.80 4.11 13.23
C ASP A 48 -6.15 3.35 13.21
N HIS A 49 -7.22 3.97 12.71
CA HIS A 49 -8.53 3.33 12.56
C HIS A 49 -8.65 2.51 11.27
N HIS A 50 -7.84 2.82 10.25
CA HIS A 50 -7.88 2.23 8.93
C HIS A 50 -6.47 1.84 8.45
N ASN A 51 -5.76 1.07 9.28
CA ASN A 51 -4.36 0.68 9.03
C ASN A 51 -4.17 -0.49 8.05
N THR A 52 -5.26 -1.02 7.47
CA THR A 52 -5.21 -2.10 6.46
C THR A 52 -5.87 -1.72 5.15
N SER A 53 -5.38 -2.26 4.04
CA SER A 53 -5.95 -2.12 2.69
C SER A 53 -5.79 -3.42 1.91
N ALA A 54 -6.73 -3.70 1.01
CA ALA A 54 -6.47 -4.69 -0.03
C ALA A 54 -5.40 -4.16 -1.01
N VAL A 55 -4.65 -5.09 -1.59
CA VAL A 55 -3.72 -4.88 -2.69
C VAL A 55 -4.10 -5.85 -3.80
N THR A 56 -4.26 -5.34 -5.01
CA THR A 56 -4.55 -6.14 -6.19
C THR A 56 -3.34 -6.17 -7.12
N PHE A 57 -3.01 -7.34 -7.62
CA PHE A 57 -1.96 -7.59 -8.61
C PHE A 57 -2.64 -8.11 -9.88
N THR A 58 -2.58 -7.33 -10.96
CA THR A 58 -3.23 -7.66 -12.24
C THR A 58 -2.17 -7.95 -13.29
N PHE A 59 -2.16 -9.18 -13.80
CA PHE A 59 -1.15 -9.67 -14.73
C PHE A 59 -1.64 -9.61 -16.19
N SER A 60 -0.74 -9.37 -17.14
CA SER A 60 -1.08 -9.48 -18.57
C SER A 60 -1.30 -10.94 -18.99
N GLU A 61 -0.69 -11.89 -18.27
CA GLU A 61 -0.70 -13.33 -18.52
C GLU A 61 -0.70 -14.10 -17.20
N VAL A 62 -1.05 -15.40 -17.23
CA VAL A 62 -1.11 -16.19 -15.98
C VAL A 62 0.31 -16.37 -15.44
N PRO A 63 0.62 -15.88 -14.22
CA PRO A 63 1.96 -16.02 -13.68
C PRO A 63 2.22 -17.47 -13.23
N SER A 64 3.46 -17.91 -13.39
CA SER A 64 4.01 -19.15 -12.86
C SER A 64 5.08 -18.81 -11.83
N GLY A 65 4.93 -19.38 -10.64
CA GLY A 65 5.89 -19.19 -9.54
C GLY A 65 5.72 -17.89 -8.74
N PHE A 66 4.72 -17.05 -9.05
CA PHE A 66 4.50 -15.81 -8.30
C PHE A 66 4.11 -16.06 -6.84
N ASP A 67 4.86 -15.49 -5.91
CA ASP A 67 4.61 -15.59 -4.47
C ASP A 67 4.98 -14.29 -3.71
N ALA A 68 4.87 -14.32 -2.38
CA ALA A 68 5.11 -13.15 -1.54
C ALA A 68 6.57 -12.66 -1.56
N GLY A 69 7.53 -13.52 -1.93
CA GLY A 69 8.95 -13.17 -2.07
C GLY A 69 9.24 -12.27 -3.27
N ASP A 70 8.33 -12.22 -4.25
CA ASP A 70 8.45 -11.37 -5.43
C ASP A 70 8.03 -9.92 -5.16
N ILE A 71 7.35 -9.69 -4.03
CA ILE A 71 6.75 -8.40 -3.68
C ILE A 71 7.69 -7.64 -2.73
N THR A 72 8.06 -6.43 -3.14
CA THR A 72 8.78 -5.48 -2.29
C THR A 72 7.80 -4.54 -1.62
N VAL A 73 7.93 -4.38 -0.30
CA VAL A 73 7.04 -3.57 0.53
C VAL A 73 7.85 -2.66 1.45
N THR A 74 7.43 -1.40 1.60
CA THR A 74 7.96 -0.47 2.62
C THR A 74 6.83 0.08 3.48
N GLY A 75 7.16 0.45 4.74
CA GLY A 75 6.19 1.09 5.64
C GLY A 75 5.08 0.17 6.16
N GLY A 76 5.16 -1.14 5.94
CA GLY A 76 4.18 -2.11 6.38
C GLY A 76 4.52 -3.54 5.97
N LEU A 77 3.50 -4.40 5.99
CA LEU A 77 3.60 -5.82 5.66
C LEU A 77 2.44 -6.24 4.75
N ILE A 78 2.66 -7.26 3.92
CA ILE A 78 1.61 -7.96 3.16
C ILE A 78 1.33 -9.32 3.79
N SER A 79 0.07 -9.72 3.81
CA SER A 79 -0.38 -11.04 4.23
C SER A 79 -1.52 -11.55 3.35
N GLY A 80 -1.77 -12.86 3.40
CA GLY A 80 -2.93 -13.45 2.72
C GLY A 80 -2.91 -13.33 1.19
N LEU A 81 -1.72 -13.35 0.57
CA LEU A 81 -1.61 -13.37 -0.89
C LEU A 81 -2.31 -14.62 -1.44
N THR A 82 -3.33 -14.41 -2.27
CA THR A 82 -4.11 -15.48 -2.88
C THR A 82 -4.50 -15.13 -4.32
N GLN A 83 -4.67 -16.14 -5.16
CA GLN A 83 -5.19 -15.96 -6.51
C GLN A 83 -6.72 -15.78 -6.46
N ASP A 84 -7.24 -14.72 -7.07
CA ASP A 84 -8.67 -14.42 -7.09
C ASP A 84 -9.39 -15.13 -8.25
N LEU A 85 -9.49 -16.45 -8.19
CA LEU A 85 -10.21 -17.22 -9.21
C LEU A 85 -11.73 -17.00 -9.18
N ALA A 86 -12.27 -16.46 -8.08
CA ALA A 86 -13.69 -16.19 -7.93
C ALA A 86 -14.09 -14.89 -8.65
N GLY A 87 -13.29 -13.83 -8.51
CA GLY A 87 -13.47 -12.55 -9.19
C GLY A 87 -12.89 -12.52 -10.61
N ASP A 88 -11.80 -13.26 -10.84
CA ASP A 88 -11.15 -13.39 -12.15
C ASP A 88 -10.81 -14.87 -12.47
N PRO A 89 -11.74 -15.58 -13.12
CA PRO A 89 -11.52 -16.97 -13.54
C PRO A 89 -10.38 -17.15 -14.56
N SER A 90 -9.82 -16.08 -15.13
CA SER A 90 -8.66 -16.18 -16.01
C SER A 90 -7.35 -16.48 -15.25
N GLY A 91 -7.35 -16.35 -13.92
CA GLY A 91 -6.19 -16.62 -13.07
C GLY A 91 -5.12 -15.52 -13.13
N LYS A 92 -5.47 -14.35 -13.66
CA LYS A 92 -4.56 -13.21 -13.86
C LYS A 92 -4.67 -12.14 -12.77
N THR A 93 -5.38 -12.44 -11.68
CA THR A 93 -5.54 -11.52 -10.57
C THR A 93 -5.19 -12.21 -9.27
N TYR A 94 -4.36 -11.54 -8.47
CA TYR A 94 -4.04 -11.92 -7.10
C TYR A 94 -4.42 -10.78 -6.17
N THR A 95 -4.88 -11.13 -4.97
CA THR A 95 -5.18 -10.18 -3.91
C THR A 95 -4.41 -10.50 -2.65
N ALA A 96 -4.08 -9.48 -1.88
CA ALA A 96 -3.48 -9.60 -0.57
C ALA A 96 -3.96 -8.46 0.34
N THR A 97 -3.66 -8.55 1.63
CA THR A 97 -3.90 -7.48 2.61
C THR A 97 -2.59 -6.81 2.97
N PHE A 98 -2.48 -5.52 2.69
CA PHE A 98 -1.44 -4.66 3.23
C PHE A 98 -1.85 -4.13 4.61
N THR A 99 -0.91 -4.09 5.55
CA THR A 99 -1.05 -3.49 6.88
C THR A 99 0.07 -2.49 7.09
N ALA A 100 -0.27 -1.21 7.27
CA ALA A 100 0.69 -0.16 7.59
C ALA A 100 1.32 -0.40 8.96
N SER A 101 2.56 0.06 9.13
CA SER A 101 3.24 -0.01 10.43
C SER A 101 2.56 0.94 11.42
N ASP A 102 2.43 0.49 12.66
CA ASP A 102 1.96 1.32 13.77
C ASP A 102 2.98 2.44 14.10
N ASN A 103 2.50 3.54 14.66
CA ASN A 103 3.29 4.68 15.11
C ASN A 103 4.30 5.19 14.05
N SER A 104 3.82 5.38 12.81
CA SER A 104 4.63 5.79 11.67
C SER A 104 3.96 6.88 10.86
N THR A 105 4.77 7.82 10.36
CA THR A 105 4.40 8.79 9.33
C THR A 105 5.15 8.57 8.01
N THR A 106 5.91 7.47 7.92
CA THR A 106 6.68 7.14 6.71
C THR A 106 5.73 6.61 5.65
N PRO A 107 5.72 7.18 4.43
CA PRO A 107 4.90 6.68 3.33
C PRO A 107 5.19 5.21 3.01
N VAL A 108 4.15 4.50 2.55
CA VAL A 108 4.25 3.10 2.15
C VAL A 108 4.50 2.98 0.66
N SER A 109 5.08 1.86 0.26
CA SER A 109 5.18 1.51 -1.15
C SER A 109 5.08 0.01 -1.37
N ILE A 110 4.54 -0.38 -2.53
CA ILE A 110 4.45 -1.78 -2.97
C ILE A 110 4.82 -1.87 -4.45
N SER A 111 5.64 -2.85 -4.80
CA SER A 111 6.04 -3.15 -6.18
C SER A 111 6.47 -4.60 -6.35
N VAL A 112 6.53 -5.07 -7.60
CA VAL A 112 7.08 -6.37 -7.99
C VAL A 112 8.31 -6.15 -8.87
N GLY A 113 9.39 -6.88 -8.56
CA GLY A 113 10.65 -6.80 -9.31
C GLY A 113 10.56 -7.38 -10.73
N ALA A 114 11.59 -7.16 -11.54
CA ALA A 114 11.72 -7.86 -12.83
C ALA A 114 12.37 -9.24 -12.64
N ASN A 115 12.03 -10.20 -13.50
CA ASN A 115 12.55 -11.57 -13.49
C ASN A 115 12.33 -12.30 -12.15
N THR A 116 11.19 -12.07 -11.50
CA THR A 116 10.80 -12.72 -10.25
C THR A 116 9.80 -13.84 -10.49
N PHE A 117 8.98 -13.74 -11.54
CA PHE A 117 8.08 -14.81 -12.00
C PHE A 117 8.11 -14.95 -13.52
N THR A 118 7.56 -16.06 -14.04
CA THR A 118 7.45 -16.31 -15.48
C THR A 118 6.01 -16.45 -15.94
N ASP A 119 5.78 -16.49 -17.25
CA ASP A 119 4.55 -17.02 -17.84
C ASP A 119 4.61 -18.58 -17.91
N PRO A 120 3.57 -19.27 -18.44
CA PRO A 120 3.56 -20.73 -18.55
C PRO A 120 4.54 -21.33 -19.57
N VAL A 121 5.10 -20.50 -20.46
CA VAL A 121 6.06 -20.92 -21.51
C VAL A 121 7.50 -20.51 -21.19
N GLY A 122 7.72 -19.80 -20.09
CA GLY A 122 9.00 -19.51 -19.47
C GLY A 122 9.55 -18.10 -19.73
N ASN A 123 8.76 -17.14 -20.21
CA ASN A 123 9.24 -15.76 -20.34
C ASN A 123 9.23 -15.04 -18.98
N ASP A 124 10.34 -14.40 -18.62
CA ASP A 124 10.49 -13.62 -17.39
C ASP A 124 9.64 -12.34 -17.41
N ASN A 125 9.08 -11.96 -16.26
CA ASN A 125 8.30 -10.74 -16.14
C ASN A 125 9.12 -9.45 -16.21
N THR A 126 8.48 -8.36 -16.62
CA THR A 126 9.01 -7.01 -16.41
C THR A 126 8.62 -6.48 -15.03
N ALA A 127 9.40 -5.53 -14.50
CA ALA A 127 9.07 -4.82 -13.26
C ALA A 127 7.71 -4.12 -13.36
N SER A 128 7.01 -4.01 -12.23
CA SER A 128 5.71 -3.35 -12.12
C SER A 128 5.81 -1.83 -11.97
N ASN A 129 4.67 -1.16 -11.84
CA ASN A 129 4.62 0.15 -11.19
C ASN A 129 4.95 0.04 -9.70
N THR A 130 5.30 1.16 -9.08
CA THR A 130 5.32 1.32 -7.62
C THR A 130 4.07 2.07 -7.22
N ASP A 131 3.25 1.46 -6.37
CA ASP A 131 2.11 2.14 -5.77
C ASP A 131 2.45 2.63 -4.36
N THR A 132 1.93 3.79 -3.99
CA THR A 132 2.31 4.50 -2.75
C THR A 132 1.12 5.13 -2.07
N ALA A 133 1.17 5.19 -0.73
CA ALA A 133 0.16 5.84 0.08
C ALA A 133 0.78 6.55 1.28
N THR A 134 0.11 7.58 1.79
CA THR A 134 0.54 8.27 3.01
C THR A 134 0.05 7.54 4.26
N VAL A 135 0.77 7.71 5.36
CA VAL A 135 0.43 7.09 6.65
C VAL A 135 0.52 8.15 7.73
N ASP A 136 -0.44 8.14 8.63
CA ASP A 136 -0.29 8.71 9.96
C ASP A 136 -0.95 7.80 11.01
N THR A 137 -0.15 6.91 11.59
CA THR A 137 -0.57 6.01 12.68
C THR A 137 0.02 6.44 14.02
N VAL A 138 0.58 7.65 14.11
CA VAL A 138 1.13 8.17 15.38
C VAL A 138 -0.02 8.71 16.22
N ASN A 139 -0.15 8.19 17.44
CA ASN A 139 -1.21 8.63 18.34
C ASN A 139 -0.93 10.00 18.98
N PRO A 140 -1.96 10.86 19.15
CA PRO A 140 -1.80 12.15 19.80
C PRO A 140 -1.48 11.97 21.28
N THR A 141 -0.45 12.68 21.73
CA THR A 141 -0.14 12.89 23.15
C THR A 141 -0.41 14.34 23.55
N VAL A 142 -0.74 14.56 24.83
CA VAL A 142 -0.93 15.87 25.44
C VAL A 142 -0.11 15.99 26.72
N VAL A 143 0.55 17.13 26.89
CA VAL A 143 1.21 17.54 28.14
C VAL A 143 0.37 18.64 28.78
N VAL A 144 0.09 18.51 30.07
CA VAL A 144 -0.67 19.50 30.84
C VAL A 144 0.24 20.13 31.89
N ALA A 145 0.28 21.46 31.93
CA ALA A 145 1.09 22.21 32.87
C ALA A 145 0.27 23.32 33.54
N LEU A 146 0.41 23.44 34.86
CA LEU A 146 0.00 24.62 35.60
C LEU A 146 1.15 25.63 35.61
N ASP A 147 0.84 26.92 35.53
CA ASP A 147 1.84 27.99 35.67
C ASP A 147 2.38 28.13 37.11
N ARG A 148 1.79 27.39 38.07
CA ARG A 148 2.21 27.40 39.47
C ARG A 148 2.00 26.05 40.15
N ASP A 149 2.90 25.76 41.09
CA ASP A 149 2.96 24.48 41.81
C ASP A 149 2.21 24.51 43.17
N THR A 150 1.84 25.70 43.65
CA THR A 150 1.20 25.89 44.96
C THR A 150 0.10 26.94 44.89
N PHE A 151 -0.96 26.73 45.69
CA PHE A 151 -2.10 27.63 45.82
C PHE A 151 -2.27 28.06 47.28
N ASP A 152 -2.60 29.33 47.50
CA ASP A 152 -2.94 29.89 48.81
C ASP A 152 -4.21 30.76 48.71
N ASP A 153 -4.66 31.32 49.84
CA ASP A 153 -5.88 32.14 49.90
C ASP A 153 -5.77 33.47 49.16
N HIS A 154 -4.55 33.90 48.80
CA HIS A 154 -4.29 35.12 48.04
C HIS A 154 -4.08 34.81 46.53
N HIS A 155 -3.75 33.57 46.18
CA HIS A 155 -3.43 33.09 44.83
C HIS A 155 -4.06 31.72 44.55
N ASN A 156 -5.39 31.69 44.51
CA ASN A 156 -6.18 30.46 44.30
C ASN A 156 -6.49 30.16 42.82
N THR A 157 -5.84 30.84 41.86
CA THR A 157 -6.04 30.61 40.43
C THR A 157 -4.72 30.39 39.70
N SER A 158 -4.74 29.61 38.61
CA SER A 158 -3.57 29.36 37.75
C SER A 158 -3.97 29.23 36.29
N ALA A 159 -3.13 29.71 35.38
CA ALA A 159 -3.23 29.30 33.99
C ALA A 159 -2.89 27.81 33.87
N VAL A 160 -3.58 27.12 32.96
CA VAL A 160 -3.33 25.74 32.55
C VAL A 160 -3.00 25.75 31.08
N THR A 161 -1.89 25.13 30.70
CA THR A 161 -1.49 24.95 29.30
C THR A 161 -1.58 23.47 28.93
N PHE A 162 -2.24 23.18 27.82
CA PHE A 162 -2.31 21.88 27.19
C PHE A 162 -1.50 21.95 25.90
N THR A 163 -0.45 21.15 25.78
CA THR A 163 0.41 21.10 24.59
C THR A 163 0.30 19.72 23.96
N PHE A 164 -0.29 19.66 22.78
CA PHE A 164 -0.47 18.43 22.02
C PHE A 164 0.72 18.19 21.08
N SER A 165 1.01 16.92 20.79
CA SER A 165 2.03 16.52 19.80
C SER A 165 1.56 16.72 18.36
N GLU A 166 0.26 16.69 18.13
CA GLU A 166 -0.43 16.99 16.88
C GLU A 166 -1.71 17.79 17.16
N VAL A 167 -2.34 18.35 16.14
CA VAL A 167 -3.52 19.22 16.33
C VAL A 167 -4.72 18.36 16.72
N PRO A 168 -5.30 18.54 17.92
CA PRO A 168 -6.45 17.75 18.33
C PRO A 168 -7.70 18.21 17.57
N SER A 169 -8.59 17.27 17.26
CA SER A 169 -9.93 17.55 16.73
C SER A 169 -10.97 17.31 17.82
N GLY A 170 -11.84 18.29 18.06
CA GLY A 170 -12.95 18.17 19.00
C GLY A 170 -12.60 18.31 20.48
N PHE A 171 -11.35 18.67 20.83
CA PHE A 171 -10.96 18.90 22.21
C PHE A 171 -11.73 20.08 22.83
N ASP A 172 -12.47 19.82 23.91
CA ASP A 172 -13.24 20.81 24.64
C ASP A 172 -13.21 20.61 26.17
N ALA A 173 -13.94 21.46 26.89
CA ALA A 173 -13.92 21.45 28.36
C ALA A 173 -14.53 20.16 28.97
N GLY A 174 -15.37 19.44 28.23
CA GLY A 174 -15.93 18.15 28.64
C GLY A 174 -14.90 17.02 28.66
N ASP A 175 -13.81 17.14 27.92
CA ASP A 175 -12.69 16.18 27.92
C ASP A 175 -11.79 16.31 29.16
N ILE A 176 -11.95 17.39 29.93
CA ILE A 176 -11.10 17.71 31.07
C ILE A 176 -11.79 17.31 32.37
N THR A 177 -11.21 16.34 33.08
CA THR A 177 -11.62 16.02 34.45
C THR A 177 -10.77 16.79 35.44
N VAL A 178 -11.43 17.49 36.37
CA VAL A 178 -10.78 18.33 37.39
C VAL A 178 -11.16 17.83 38.78
N THR A 179 -10.16 17.73 39.67
CA THR A 179 -10.38 17.45 41.10
C THR A 179 -9.90 18.64 41.92
N GLY A 180 -10.66 19.03 42.94
CA GLY A 180 -10.25 20.10 43.87
C GLY A 180 -10.39 21.52 43.32
N GLY A 181 -11.12 21.71 42.23
CA GLY A 181 -11.34 23.01 41.60
C GLY A 181 -12.19 22.90 40.33
N LEU A 182 -12.15 23.94 39.51
CA LEU A 182 -12.84 24.07 38.23
C LEU A 182 -11.87 24.55 37.15
N ILE A 183 -12.16 24.20 35.90
CA ILE A 183 -11.51 24.77 34.71
C ILE A 183 -12.50 25.69 34.01
N SER A 184 -12.02 26.86 33.59
CA SER A 184 -12.80 27.84 32.83
C SER A 184 -11.96 28.50 31.74
N GLY A 185 -12.62 29.08 30.74
CA GLY A 185 -11.94 29.84 29.69
C GLY A 185 -10.99 29.02 28.80
N LEU A 186 -11.32 27.74 28.55
CA LEU A 186 -10.54 26.92 27.61
C LEU A 186 -10.58 27.54 26.21
N THR A 187 -9.41 27.87 25.67
CA THR A 187 -9.26 28.47 24.34
C THR A 187 -8.02 27.93 23.64
N GLN A 188 -8.09 27.78 22.32
CA GLN A 188 -6.92 27.46 21.51
C GLN A 188 -6.01 28.71 21.39
N ASP A 189 -4.74 28.56 21.74
CA ASP A 189 -3.78 29.67 21.72
C ASP A 189 -3.08 29.80 20.36
N LEU A 190 -3.83 30.26 19.35
CA LEU A 190 -3.26 30.51 18.01
C LEU A 190 -2.30 31.70 17.96
N ALA A 191 -2.34 32.58 18.97
CA ALA A 191 -1.47 33.75 19.04
C ALA A 191 -0.07 33.38 19.55
N GLY A 192 0.01 32.53 20.59
CA GLY A 192 1.25 32.00 21.13
C GLY A 192 1.78 30.77 20.39
N ASP A 193 0.89 29.97 19.79
CA ASP A 193 1.22 28.79 19.00
C ASP A 193 0.36 28.71 17.71
N PRO A 194 0.82 29.32 16.61
CA PRO A 194 0.14 29.27 15.32
C PRO A 194 -0.01 27.87 14.71
N SER A 195 0.67 26.85 15.26
CA SER A 195 0.50 25.46 14.82
C SER A 195 -0.83 24.86 15.26
N GLY A 196 -1.53 25.50 16.21
CA GLY A 196 -2.82 25.06 16.72
C GLY A 196 -2.74 23.92 17.74
N LYS A 197 -1.53 23.58 18.22
CA LYS A 197 -1.30 22.47 19.16
C LYS A 197 -1.41 22.86 20.63
N THR A 198 -1.58 24.15 20.93
CA THR A 198 -1.63 24.64 22.31
C THR A 198 -3.00 25.19 22.66
N TYR A 199 -3.51 24.81 23.83
CA TYR A 199 -4.73 25.35 24.43
C TYR A 199 -4.42 25.88 25.83
N THR A 200 -5.09 26.96 26.21
CA THR A 200 -4.96 27.55 27.54
C THR A 200 -6.31 27.62 28.25
N ALA A 201 -6.30 27.46 29.57
CA ALA A 201 -7.47 27.62 30.42
C ALA A 201 -7.08 28.21 31.79
N THR A 202 -8.06 28.49 32.65
CA THR A 202 -7.84 28.93 34.03
C THR A 202 -8.39 27.91 35.00
N PHE A 203 -7.53 27.42 35.90
CA PHE A 203 -7.91 26.64 37.08
C PHE A 203 -8.25 27.58 38.25
N THR A 204 -9.31 27.26 39.00
CA THR A 204 -9.78 28.00 40.19
C THR A 204 -10.37 27.06 41.23
#